data_AF-A0A1R0WIW5-F1
#
_entry.id   AF-A0A1R0WIW5-F1
#
_cell.length_a   1.000
_cell.length_b   1.000
_cell.length_c   1.000
_cell.angle_alpha   90.00
_cell.angle_beta   90.00
_cell.angle_gamma   90.00
#
_symmetry.space_group_name_H-M   'P 1'
#
loop_
_entity.id
_entity.type
_entity.pdbx_description
1 polymer ?
#
loop_
_entity_poly.entity_id
_entity_poly.type
_entity_poly.pdbx_seq_one_letter_code
_entity_poly.pdbx_strand_id
1 'polypeptide(L)' 'MIQELRKAERKRYNVHLSLTDGSTYSGIVSLNMGQMKLRLKYRGGIVTVPFHEIKHCSTLIPMSV' A
#
# COMPACT_ATOMS: atom_id res chain seq x y z
N MET A 1 6.91 1.19 -8.79
CA MET A 1 6.31 0.76 -7.50
C MET A 1 6.51 1.78 -6.38
N ILE A 2 7.72 2.07 -5.89
CA ILE A 2 7.94 3.00 -4.76
C ILE A 2 7.41 4.43 -5.02
N GLN A 3 7.56 4.95 -6.25
CA GLN A 3 7.02 6.27 -6.61
C GLN A 3 5.49 6.32 -6.53
N GLU A 4 4.81 5.26 -6.98
CA GLU A 4 3.35 5.13 -6.89
C GLU A 4 2.90 5.06 -5.43
N LEU A 5 3.60 4.29 -4.60
CA LEU A 5 3.32 4.22 -3.16
C LEU A 5 3.49 5.58 -2.47
N ARG A 6 4.53 6.35 -2.83
CA ARG A 6 4.74 7.72 -2.31
C ARG A 6 3.63 8.67 -2.75
N LYS A 7 3.18 8.53 -4.00
CA LYS A 7 2.05 9.31 -4.52
C LYS A 7 0.75 8.95 -3.79
N ALA A 8 0.50 7.66 -3.59
CA ALA A 8 -0.67 7.16 -2.88
C ALA A 8 -0.70 7.62 -1.42
N GLU A 9 0.44 7.57 -0.72
CA GLU A 9 0.57 8.09 0.65
C GLU A 9 0.27 9.60 0.71
N ARG A 10 0.93 10.41 -0.14
CA ARG A 10 0.77 11.87 -0.15
C ARG A 10 -0.65 12.30 -0.47
N LYS A 11 -1.31 11.60 -1.39
CA LYS A 11 -2.67 11.90 -1.84
C LYS A 11 -3.75 11.16 -1.04
N ARG A 12 -3.35 10.33 -0.06
CA ARG A 12 -4.23 9.42 0.69
C ARG A 12 -5.12 8.57 -0.21
N TYR A 13 -4.58 8.11 -1.33
CA TYR A 13 -5.28 7.18 -2.21
C TYR A 13 -5.30 5.79 -1.58
N ASN A 14 -6.39 5.07 -1.85
CA ASN A 14 -6.42 3.64 -1.58
C ASN A 14 -5.47 2.94 -2.54
N VAL A 15 -4.84 1.88 -2.06
CA VAL A 15 -4.05 0.96 -2.89
C VAL A 15 -4.58 -0.45 -2.70
N HIS A 16 -4.38 -1.28 -3.72
CA HIS A 16 -4.49 -2.72 -3.63
C HIS A 16 -3.09 -3.32 -3.65
N LEU A 17 -2.75 -4.07 -2.61
CA LEU A 17 -1.48 -4.79 -2.47
C LEU A 17 -1.72 -6.28 -2.59
N SER A 18 -0.86 -6.95 -3.35
CA SER A 18 -0.75 -8.41 -3.37
C SER A 18 0.64 -8.79 -2.90
N LEU A 19 0.70 -9.69 -1.93
CA LEU A 19 1.95 -10.14 -1.32
C LEU A 19 2.45 -11.44 -1.96
N THR A 20 3.70 -11.79 -1.67
CA THR A 20 4.35 -13.01 -2.17
C THR A 20 3.73 -14.30 -1.63
N ASP A 21 3.18 -14.27 -0.41
CA ASP A 21 2.45 -15.37 0.22
C ASP A 21 1.03 -15.58 -0.34
N GLY A 22 0.58 -14.71 -1.26
CA GLY A 22 -0.76 -14.73 -1.84
C GLY A 22 -1.79 -13.88 -1.09
N SER A 23 -1.45 -13.32 0.07
CA SER A 23 -2.31 -12.41 0.82
C SER A 23 -2.57 -11.13 0.03
N THR A 24 -3.77 -10.56 0.17
CA THR A 24 -4.12 -9.28 -0.47
C THR A 24 -4.72 -8.31 0.52
N TYR A 25 -4.41 -7.03 0.35
CA TYR A 25 -4.88 -5.96 1.22
C TYR A 25 -5.29 -4.75 0.40
N SER A 26 -6.39 -4.10 0.79
CA SER A 26 -6.83 -2.85 0.18
C SER A 26 -7.02 -1.77 1.23
N GLY A 27 -6.37 -0.62 1.06
CA GLY A 27 -6.44 0.46 2.05
C GLY A 27 -5.44 1.58 1.82
N ILE A 28 -5.27 2.42 2.84
CA ILE A 28 -4.36 3.57 2.80
C ILE A 28 -3.00 3.16 3.35
N VAL A 29 -1.93 3.52 2.64
CA VAL A 29 -0.55 3.20 3.04
C VAL A 29 0.15 4.37 3.73
N SER A 30 1.07 4.01 4.61
CA SER A 30 2.08 4.89 5.18
C SER A 30 3.44 4.22 5.08
N LEU A 31 4.41 4.89 4.47
CA LEU A 31 5.72 4.34 4.14
C LEU A 31 6.72 4.64 5.25
N ASN A 32 7.50 3.64 5.64
CA ASN A 32 8.68 3.80 6.47
C ASN A 32 9.91 3.40 5.65
N MET A 33 10.52 4.41 5.02
CA MET A 33 11.69 4.20 4.16
C MET A 33 12.94 3.77 4.96
N GLY A 34 13.07 4.19 6.22
CA GLY A 34 14.21 3.80 7.06
C GLY A 34 14.22 2.32 7.42
N GLN A 35 13.03 1.71 7.50
CA GLN A 35 12.86 0.28 7.80
C GLN A 35 12.40 -0.54 6.60
N MET A 36 12.39 0.05 5.39
CA MET A 36 12.00 -0.61 4.14
C MET A 36 10.67 -1.38 4.22
N LYS A 37 9.67 -0.78 4.88
CA LYS A 37 8.35 -1.38 5.11
C LYS A 37 7.24 -0.34 4.98
N LEU A 38 6.02 -0.80 4.72
CA LEU A 38 4.82 0.03 4.80
C LEU A 38 3.89 -0.45 5.90
N ARG A 39 3.08 0.47 6.40
CA ARG A 39 1.86 0.17 7.16
C ARG A 39 0.69 0.38 6.23
N LEU A 40 -0.22 -0.58 6.14
CA LEU A 40 -1.46 -0.46 5.41
C LEU A 40 -2.63 -0.51 6.40
N LYS A 41 -3.44 0.55 6.40
CA LYS A 41 -4.70 0.60 7.15
C LYS A 41 -5.85 0.20 6.24
N TYR A 42 -6.45 -0.94 6.54
CA TYR A 42 -7.62 -1.49 5.83
C TYR A 42 -8.81 -1.59 6.80
N ARG A 43 -9.96 -2.07 6.32
CA ARG A 43 -11.20 -2.15 7.11
C ARG A 43 -11.06 -2.99 8.39
N GLY A 44 -10.23 -4.03 8.37
CA GLY A 44 -10.03 -4.96 9.49
C GLY A 44 -8.91 -4.59 10.45
N GLY A 45 -8.17 -3.49 10.20
CA GLY A 45 -7.09 -3.07 11.08
C GLY A 45 -5.89 -2.49 10.33
N ILE A 46 -4.71 -2.68 10.91
CA ILE A 46 -3.45 -2.21 10.34
C ILE A 46 -2.51 -3.41 10.20
N VAL A 47 -1.95 -3.58 9.01
CA VAL A 47 -0.90 -4.56 8.73
C VAL A 47 0.40 -3.83 8.43
N THR A 48 1.53 -4.42 8.83
CA THR A 48 2.86 -3.94 8.43
C THR A 48 3.45 -4.93 7.44
N VAL A 49 3.88 -4.43 6.28
CA VAL A 49 4.35 -5.24 5.15
C VAL A 49 5.74 -4.75 4.74
N PRO A 50 6.79 -5.59 4.84
CA PRO A 50 8.09 -5.31 4.25
C PRO A 50 8.01 -5.15 2.73
N PHE A 51 8.80 -4.24 2.14
CA PHE A 51 8.72 -3.98 0.69
C PHE A 51 9.07 -5.20 -0.17
N HIS A 52 9.93 -6.09 0.32
CA HIS A 52 10.34 -7.30 -0.41
C HIS A 52 9.23 -8.37 -0.47
N GLU A 53 8.21 -8.27 0.38
CA GLU A 53 7.03 -9.16 0.35
C GLU A 53 5.96 -8.66 -0.63
N ILE A 54 6.11 -7.46 -1.19
CA ILE A 54 5.13 -6.88 -2.11
C ILE A 54 5.37 -7.44 -3.51
N LYS A 55 4.46 -8.30 -3.97
CA LYS A 55 4.47 -8.85 -5.32
C LYS A 55 3.87 -7.87 -6.33
N HIS A 56 2.76 -7.22 -5.97
CA HIS A 56 2.06 -6.29 -6.84
C HIS A 56 1.42 -5.15 -6.04
N CYS A 57 1.31 -3.98 -6.67
CA CYS A 57 0.66 -2.80 -6.10
C CYS A 57 -0.05 -2.02 -7.21
N SER A 58 -1.32 -1.70 -7.00
CA SER A 58 -2.09 -0.78 -7.86
C SER A 58 -2.74 0.32 -7.03
N THR A 59 -2.72 1.55 -7.55
CA THR A 59 -3.29 2.72 -6.90
C THR A 59 -4.74 2.89 -7.35
N LEU A 60 -5.68 2.86 -6.41
CA LEU A 60 -7.09 3.16 -6.64
C LEU A 60 -7.30 4.66 -6.48
N ILE A 61 -7.19 5.38 -7.60
CA ILE A 61 -7.46 6.81 -7.66
C ILE A 61 -8.98 6.99 -7.76
N PRO A 62 -9.64 7.74 -6.86
CA PRO A 62 -11.04 8.11 -7.06
C PRO A 62 -11.14 8.89 -8.38
N MET A 63 -11.90 8.39 -9.36
CA MET A 63 -12.25 9.22 -10.49
C MET A 63 -13.25 10.25 -10.00
N SER A 64 -12.86 11.52 -10.03
CA SER A 64 -13.79 12.63 -9.89
C SER A 64 -14.71 12.60 -11.12
N VAL A 65 -15.96 12.21 -10.92
CA VAL A 65 -17.06 12.45 -11.88
C VAL A 65 -17.59 13.85 -11.68
#